data_AF-A0AB37E9Z5-F1
#
_entry.id   AF-A0AB37E9Z5-F1
#
_cell.length_a   1.000
_cell.length_b   1.000
_cell.length_c   1.000
_cell.angle_alpha   90.00
_cell.angle_beta   90.00
_cell.angle_gamma   90.00
#
_symmetry.space_group_name_H-M   'P 1'
#
loop_
_entity.id
_entity.type
_entity.pdbx_description
1 polymer ?
#
loop_
_entity_poly.entity_id
_entity_poly.type
_entity_poly.pdbx_seq_one_letter_code
_entity_poly.pdbx_strand_id
1 'polypeptide(L)'
;MRRRARHLAGYAALGLAILAVLASAAPAAAQDAGVDITVSAVIPGRCGFSRIAPTPLRGVTPDLETAQTFSVSLPLDCNTPFAVGVRGEKGRLVNTTGAPDGSGYAFDKSYGVRLTLETSDGDVRSGRCLSDQIVAGGNCDFASDQPGRGLGSGSGIAAPGGVTLTIDWPDQSTLNQRLAAGDYSDTITLVVGARA
;
A
#
# COMPACT_ATOMS: atom_id res chain seq x y z
N MET A 1 84.87 -82.01 21.01
CA MET A 1 83.40 -81.99 20.76
C MET A 1 82.71 -82.94 21.73
N ARG A 2 81.46 -82.62 22.11
CA ARG A 2 80.56 -83.33 23.07
C ARG A 2 80.76 -82.97 24.54
N ARG A 3 80.04 -81.91 24.96
CA ARG A 3 79.74 -81.61 26.36
C ARG A 3 78.52 -82.44 26.80
N ARG A 4 78.71 -83.05 27.98
CA ARG A 4 77.79 -83.45 29.06
C ARG A 4 76.53 -82.56 29.17
N ALA A 5 75.43 -82.86 29.84
CA ALA A 5 74.80 -84.02 30.48
C ALA A 5 73.58 -83.43 31.26
N ARG A 6 72.56 -84.26 31.56
CA ARG A 6 71.68 -84.19 32.75
C ARG A 6 70.59 -83.10 32.82
N HIS A 7 69.31 -83.52 32.86
CA HIS A 7 68.42 -83.54 34.06
C HIS A 7 67.56 -82.26 34.10
N LEU A 8 66.32 -82.19 34.58
CA LEU A 8 65.30 -83.09 35.13
C LEU A 8 64.07 -82.17 35.36
N ALA A 9 62.86 -82.74 35.31
CA ALA A 9 61.67 -82.30 36.05
C ALA A 9 61.09 -80.90 35.72
N GLY A 10 59.78 -80.67 35.72
CA GLY A 10 58.65 -81.44 36.22
C GLY A 10 57.60 -80.44 36.72
N TYR A 11 56.32 -80.86 36.70
CA TYR A 11 55.18 -80.25 37.42
C TYR A 11 54.78 -78.82 36.97
N ALA A 12 53.55 -78.33 37.06
CA ALA A 12 52.24 -78.75 37.54
C ALA A 12 51.25 -77.76 36.88
N ALA A 13 50.14 -78.21 36.31
CA ALA A 13 48.82 -78.33 36.96
C ALA A 13 48.10 -76.98 37.23
N LEU A 14 46.86 -76.95 36.71
CA LEU A 14 45.66 -76.23 37.16
C LEU A 14 45.54 -74.71 37.00
N GLY A 15 44.43 -74.32 36.36
CA GLY A 15 43.75 -73.05 36.54
C GLY A 15 42.37 -73.04 35.88
N LEU A 16 41.31 -73.20 36.68
CA LEU A 16 39.90 -73.04 36.29
C LEU A 16 39.65 -71.65 35.67
N ALA A 17 38.79 -71.58 34.65
CA ALA A 17 38.15 -70.33 34.23
C ALA A 17 36.63 -70.53 34.16
N ILE A 18 35.92 -69.92 35.12
CA ILE A 18 34.47 -69.72 35.13
C ILE A 18 34.19 -68.58 34.15
N LEU A 19 33.50 -68.85 33.03
CA LEU A 19 33.03 -67.81 32.12
C LEU A 19 31.78 -67.14 32.71
N ALA A 20 31.92 -65.89 33.16
CA ALA A 20 30.80 -65.00 33.42
C ALA A 20 30.25 -64.49 32.07
N VAL A 21 29.02 -64.86 31.72
CA VAL A 21 28.28 -64.26 30.60
C VAL A 21 27.80 -62.88 31.04
N LEU A 22 28.54 -61.85 30.68
CA LEU A 22 28.07 -60.46 30.72
C LEU A 22 27.09 -60.28 29.56
N ALA A 23 25.79 -60.24 29.86
CA ALA A 23 24.79 -59.75 28.92
C ALA A 23 25.01 -58.25 28.70
N SER A 24 25.70 -57.90 27.61
CA SER A 24 25.79 -56.54 27.13
C SER A 24 24.43 -56.10 26.58
N ALA A 25 23.62 -55.46 27.41
CA ALA A 25 22.51 -54.65 26.93
C ALA A 25 23.11 -53.50 26.09
N ALA A 26 23.06 -53.62 24.77
CA ALA A 26 23.38 -52.50 23.88
C ALA A 26 22.41 -51.36 24.20
N PRO A 27 22.87 -50.10 24.36
CA PRO A 27 21.96 -48.98 24.49
C PRO A 27 21.11 -48.90 23.22
N ALA A 28 19.79 -48.92 23.37
CA ALA A 28 18.88 -48.64 22.27
C ALA A 28 19.22 -47.23 21.73
N ALA A 29 19.67 -47.16 20.49
CA ALA A 29 19.90 -45.87 19.83
C ALA A 29 18.58 -45.08 19.87
N ALA A 30 18.59 -43.94 20.56
CA ALA A 30 17.47 -43.01 20.51
C ALA A 30 17.27 -42.63 19.04
N GLN A 31 16.11 -42.97 18.48
CA GLN A 31 15.74 -42.52 17.15
C GLN A 31 15.55 -41.01 17.25
N ASP A 32 16.40 -40.26 16.56
CA ASP A 32 16.30 -38.81 16.47
C ASP A 32 15.00 -38.50 15.70
N ALA A 33 13.92 -38.26 16.43
CA ALA A 33 12.61 -38.00 15.86
C ALA A 33 12.56 -36.53 15.43
N GLY A 34 13.03 -36.27 14.21
CA GLY A 34 12.92 -34.97 13.57
C GLY A 34 11.50 -34.73 13.06
N VAL A 35 10.92 -33.57 13.41
CA VAL A 35 9.67 -33.07 12.83
C VAL A 35 10.03 -31.93 11.88
N ASP A 36 9.77 -32.11 10.59
CA ASP A 36 9.91 -31.07 9.58
C ASP A 36 8.53 -30.52 9.23
N ILE A 37 8.30 -29.24 9.55
CA ILE A 37 7.05 -28.54 9.26
C ILE A 37 7.38 -27.36 8.35
N THR A 38 7.01 -27.51 7.07
CA THR A 38 7.07 -26.42 6.10
C THR A 38 5.74 -25.66 6.11
N VAL A 39 5.78 -24.36 6.46
CA VAL A 39 4.62 -23.47 6.41
C VAL A 39 4.76 -22.54 5.20
N SER A 40 3.78 -22.59 4.29
CA SER A 40 3.69 -21.65 3.16
C SER A 40 2.45 -20.77 3.30
N ALA A 41 2.59 -19.47 3.06
CA ALA A 41 1.48 -18.54 2.99
C ALA A 41 1.53 -17.76 1.67
N VAL A 42 0.35 -17.53 1.06
CA VAL A 42 0.19 -16.71 -0.14
C VAL A 42 -0.71 -15.53 0.23
N ILE A 43 -0.25 -14.31 -0.01
CA ILE A 43 -1.05 -13.10 0.18
C ILE A 43 -1.51 -12.63 -1.21
N PRO A 44 -2.81 -12.66 -1.53
CA PRO A 44 -3.30 -12.13 -2.79
C PRO A 44 -3.08 -10.61 -2.86
N GLY A 45 -2.93 -10.10 -4.09
CA GLY A 45 -2.95 -8.66 -4.35
C GLY A 45 -4.28 -8.06 -3.88
N ARG A 46 -4.21 -7.02 -3.06
CA ARG A 46 -5.34 -6.23 -2.58
C ARG A 46 -5.04 -4.76 -2.82
N CYS A 47 -6.07 -4.01 -3.19
CA CYS A 47 -5.94 -2.58 -3.35
C CYS A 47 -7.29 -1.91 -3.13
N GLY A 48 -7.34 -0.94 -2.20
CA GLY A 48 -8.56 -0.22 -1.86
C GLY A 48 -8.34 0.85 -0.80
N PHE A 49 -9.33 1.71 -0.60
CA PHE A 49 -9.32 2.70 0.48
C PHE A 49 -9.67 2.04 1.82
N SER A 50 -8.83 2.22 2.84
CA SER A 50 -8.86 1.43 4.08
C SER A 50 -9.96 1.84 5.07
N ARG A 51 -10.64 2.97 4.83
CA ARG A 51 -11.85 3.44 5.53
C ARG A 51 -12.36 4.71 4.83
N ILE A 52 -13.56 4.67 4.28
CA ILE A 52 -14.19 5.82 3.63
C ILE A 52 -15.21 6.42 4.59
N ALA A 53 -14.79 7.41 5.36
CA ALA A 53 -15.66 8.56 5.61
C ALA A 53 -14.88 9.73 5.03
N PRO A 54 -15.19 10.22 3.82
CA PRO A 54 -14.64 11.48 3.40
C PRO A 54 -15.10 12.45 4.47
N THR A 55 -14.19 13.00 5.26
CA THR A 55 -14.52 14.17 6.04
C THR A 55 -14.98 15.16 4.98
N PRO A 56 -16.28 15.54 4.92
CA PRO A 56 -16.63 16.64 4.04
C PRO A 56 -15.72 17.80 4.43
N LEU A 57 -15.42 18.71 3.50
CA LEU A 57 -14.77 19.98 3.84
C LEU A 57 -15.76 20.80 4.71
N ARG A 58 -16.14 20.29 5.89
CA ARG A 58 -17.07 20.85 6.87
C ARG A 58 -16.23 21.50 7.95
N GLY A 59 -16.49 22.77 8.18
CA GLY A 59 -15.89 23.57 9.25
C GLY A 59 -15.29 24.88 8.78
N VAL A 60 -15.08 25.03 7.47
CA VAL A 60 -14.68 26.30 6.86
C VAL A 60 -15.62 26.48 5.67
N THR A 61 -16.50 27.48 5.69
CA THR A 61 -17.15 27.95 4.46
C THR A 61 -16.07 28.75 3.75
N PRO A 62 -15.36 28.17 2.76
CA PRO A 62 -14.23 28.86 2.20
C PRO A 62 -14.75 30.05 1.41
N ASP A 63 -14.07 31.19 1.57
CA ASP A 63 -14.37 32.34 0.73
C ASP A 63 -13.90 32.03 -0.69
N LEU A 64 -14.86 31.81 -1.59
CA LEU A 64 -14.61 31.53 -2.99
C LEU A 64 -14.04 32.74 -3.73
N GLU A 65 -14.03 33.93 -3.14
CA GLU A 65 -13.42 35.11 -3.76
C GLU A 65 -11.91 35.20 -3.44
N THR A 66 -11.44 34.53 -2.38
CA THR A 66 -10.02 34.52 -1.99
C THR A 66 -9.28 33.28 -2.48
N ALA A 67 -7.96 33.39 -2.63
CA ALA A 67 -7.12 32.24 -2.93
C ALA A 67 -7.20 31.20 -1.80
N GLN A 68 -7.41 29.94 -2.15
CA GLN A 68 -7.54 28.87 -1.17
C GLN A 68 -6.86 27.58 -1.63
N THR A 69 -6.47 26.75 -0.66
CA THR A 69 -5.95 25.40 -0.90
C THR A 69 -6.43 24.46 0.19
N PHE A 70 -6.97 23.31 -0.22
CA PHE A 70 -7.47 22.25 0.64
C PHE A 70 -6.72 20.97 0.31
N SER A 71 -6.43 20.15 1.32
CA SER A 71 -5.88 18.82 1.13
C SER A 71 -6.70 17.79 1.88
N VAL A 72 -7.06 16.73 1.18
CA VAL A 72 -7.82 15.59 1.70
C VAL A 72 -6.93 14.36 1.61
N SER A 73 -6.54 13.81 2.76
CA SER A 73 -5.79 12.57 2.83
C SER A 73 -6.74 11.38 2.97
N LEU A 74 -6.56 10.39 2.10
CA LEU A 74 -7.36 9.19 1.99
C LEU A 74 -6.46 7.99 2.28
N PRO A 75 -6.70 7.25 3.37
CA PRO A 75 -5.88 6.09 3.70
C PRO A 75 -6.08 5.00 2.63
N LEU A 76 -4.97 4.42 2.20
CA LEU A 76 -4.92 3.43 1.14
C LEU A 76 -4.27 2.14 1.65
N ASP A 77 -4.84 0.99 1.29
CA ASP A 77 -4.27 -0.33 1.53
C ASP A 77 -4.13 -1.03 0.18
N CYS A 78 -2.95 -0.86 -0.43
CA CYS A 78 -2.54 -1.57 -1.63
C CYS A 78 -1.20 -2.25 -1.39
N ASN A 79 -1.15 -3.57 -1.50
CA ASN A 79 0.08 -4.36 -1.34
C ASN A 79 0.73 -4.76 -2.69
N THR A 80 0.34 -4.07 -3.76
CA THR A 80 0.77 -4.30 -5.14
C THR A 80 0.85 -2.94 -5.86
N PRO A 81 1.66 -2.78 -6.92
CA PRO A 81 1.64 -1.58 -7.74
C PRO A 81 0.21 -1.20 -8.15
N PHE A 82 -0.13 0.08 -7.99
CA PHE A 82 -1.50 0.56 -8.09
C PHE A 82 -1.57 1.88 -8.86
N ALA A 83 -2.78 2.24 -9.32
CA ALA A 83 -3.04 3.56 -9.86
C ALA A 83 -4.33 4.13 -9.31
N VAL A 84 -4.33 5.46 -9.17
CA VAL A 84 -5.47 6.24 -8.69
C VAL A 84 -6.01 7.08 -9.84
N GLY A 85 -7.29 6.86 -10.15
CA GLY A 85 -8.06 7.67 -11.08
C GLY A 85 -8.93 8.68 -10.32
N VAL A 86 -9.06 9.89 -10.87
CA VAL A 86 -9.96 10.93 -10.35
C VAL A 86 -10.96 11.30 -11.43
N ARG A 87 -12.22 11.46 -11.06
CA ARG A 87 -13.26 11.98 -11.94
C ARG A 87 -14.10 13.05 -11.24
N GLY A 88 -14.17 14.23 -11.81
CA GLY A 88 -15.15 15.26 -11.48
C GLY A 88 -16.49 15.01 -12.18
N GLU A 89 -17.59 15.35 -11.52
CA GLU A 89 -18.93 15.23 -12.09
C GLU A 89 -19.27 16.42 -13.00
N LYS A 90 -19.10 17.64 -12.51
CA LYS A 90 -19.40 18.87 -13.26
C LYS A 90 -18.14 19.54 -13.82
N GLY A 91 -16.99 19.28 -13.21
CA GLY A 91 -15.71 19.87 -13.58
C GLY A 91 -15.60 21.35 -13.22
N ARG A 92 -16.39 21.80 -12.24
CA ARG A 92 -16.45 23.16 -11.70
C ARG A 92 -17.37 23.18 -10.49
N LEU A 93 -17.10 24.09 -9.56
CA LEU A 93 -18.03 24.43 -8.49
C LEU A 93 -19.22 25.16 -9.12
N VAL A 94 -20.43 24.58 -9.07
CA VAL A 94 -21.66 25.18 -9.64
C VAL A 94 -22.55 25.69 -8.52
N ASN A 95 -23.10 26.90 -8.68
CA ASN A 95 -24.06 27.46 -7.74
C ASN A 95 -25.31 26.56 -7.63
N THR A 96 -25.69 26.19 -6.42
CA THR A 96 -26.84 25.30 -6.14
C THR A 96 -28.07 26.05 -5.64
N THR A 97 -27.92 27.34 -5.34
CA THR A 97 -28.98 28.19 -4.76
C THR A 97 -29.49 29.27 -5.71
N GLY A 98 -28.77 29.52 -6.81
CA GLY A 98 -29.11 30.47 -7.86
C GLY A 98 -28.79 29.91 -9.24
N ALA A 99 -29.29 30.56 -10.29
CA ALA A 99 -29.07 30.18 -11.67
C ALA A 99 -28.79 31.44 -12.52
N PRO A 100 -28.12 31.29 -13.68
CA PRO A 100 -27.85 32.42 -14.58
C PRO A 100 -29.12 33.23 -14.89
N ASP A 101 -29.08 34.51 -14.57
CA ASP A 101 -30.21 35.45 -14.63
C ASP A 101 -29.92 36.71 -15.48
N GLY A 102 -28.75 36.77 -16.12
CA GLY A 102 -28.32 37.92 -16.92
C GLY A 102 -27.76 39.09 -16.12
N SER A 103 -27.54 38.92 -14.81
CA SER A 103 -27.00 39.95 -13.91
C SER A 103 -25.51 40.30 -14.12
N GLY A 104 -24.79 39.53 -14.95
CA GLY A 104 -23.36 39.69 -15.19
C GLY A 104 -22.45 39.04 -14.13
N TYR A 105 -23.04 38.36 -13.13
CA TYR A 105 -22.30 37.49 -12.20
C TYR A 105 -22.03 36.11 -12.79
N ALA A 106 -20.95 35.48 -12.34
CA ALA A 106 -20.63 34.09 -12.62
C ALA A 106 -21.36 33.16 -11.63
N PHE A 107 -21.90 32.05 -12.15
CA PHE A 107 -22.60 31.03 -11.36
C PHE A 107 -21.80 29.73 -11.23
N ASP A 108 -20.53 29.77 -11.65
CA ASP A 108 -19.61 28.66 -11.52
C ASP A 108 -18.17 29.15 -11.33
N LYS A 109 -17.34 28.29 -10.72
CA LYS A 109 -15.91 28.54 -10.51
C LYS A 109 -15.08 27.30 -10.84
N SER A 110 -14.07 27.47 -11.69
CA SER A 110 -13.04 26.45 -11.93
C SER A 110 -12.07 26.34 -10.77
N TYR A 111 -11.58 25.14 -10.50
CA TYR A 111 -10.56 24.86 -9.48
C TYR A 111 -9.46 23.96 -10.03
N GLY A 112 -8.34 23.89 -9.33
CA GLY A 112 -7.23 23.00 -9.62
C GLY A 112 -7.27 21.75 -8.75
N VAL A 113 -6.74 20.65 -9.28
CA VAL A 113 -6.63 19.36 -8.62
C VAL A 113 -5.22 18.81 -8.80
N ARG A 114 -4.65 18.28 -7.72
CA ARG A 114 -3.39 17.53 -7.70
C ARG A 114 -3.54 16.28 -6.85
N LEU A 115 -2.80 15.24 -7.22
CA LEU A 115 -2.65 14.02 -6.44
C LEU A 115 -1.21 13.85 -5.98
N THR A 116 -1.05 13.38 -4.74
CA THR A 116 0.21 12.82 -4.23
C THR A 116 -0.08 11.41 -3.72
N LEU A 117 0.70 10.44 -4.17
CA LEU A 117 0.67 9.06 -3.69
C LEU A 117 1.92 8.83 -2.84
N GLU A 118 1.74 8.48 -1.57
CA GLU A 118 2.84 8.02 -0.74
C GLU A 118 3.02 6.52 -0.98
N THR A 119 4.22 6.12 -1.42
CA THR A 119 4.52 4.73 -1.76
C THR A 119 5.77 4.24 -1.03
N SER A 120 5.97 2.92 -1.00
CA SER A 120 7.21 2.31 -0.49
C SER A 120 8.48 2.81 -1.17
N ASP A 121 8.35 3.28 -2.42
CA ASP A 121 9.47 3.70 -3.26
C ASP A 121 9.63 5.24 -3.26
N GLY A 122 8.85 5.93 -2.42
CA GLY A 122 8.77 7.38 -2.32
C GLY A 122 7.48 7.96 -2.89
N ASP A 123 7.39 9.29 -2.86
CA ASP A 123 6.18 10.00 -3.28
C ASP A 123 6.07 10.14 -4.80
N VAL A 124 4.91 9.81 -5.35
CA VAL A 124 4.54 10.13 -6.74
C VAL A 124 3.59 11.32 -6.75
N ARG A 125 3.92 12.37 -7.50
CA ARG A 125 3.13 13.61 -7.57
C ARG A 125 2.65 13.86 -8.99
N SER A 126 1.38 14.21 -9.15
CA SER A 126 0.85 14.68 -10.43
C SER A 126 1.22 16.14 -10.69
N GLY A 127 1.12 16.55 -11.97
CA GLY A 127 0.91 17.95 -12.31
C GLY A 127 -0.43 18.48 -11.79
N ARG A 128 -0.62 19.79 -11.84
CA ARG A 128 -1.90 20.44 -11.54
C ARG A 128 -2.81 20.38 -12.76
N CYS A 129 -3.99 19.81 -12.60
CA CYS A 129 -5.05 19.82 -13.62
C CYS A 129 -6.17 20.75 -13.19
N LEU A 130 -6.83 21.39 -14.15
CA LEU A 130 -8.07 22.11 -13.91
C LEU A 130 -9.24 21.12 -13.77
N SER A 131 -10.29 21.57 -13.09
CA SER A 131 -11.46 20.77 -12.75
C SER A 131 -12.19 20.23 -14.00
N ASP A 132 -12.17 20.96 -15.11
CA ASP A 132 -12.73 20.55 -16.40
C ASP A 132 -11.88 19.47 -17.10
N GLN A 133 -10.61 19.31 -16.73
CA GLN A 133 -9.72 18.29 -17.29
C GLN A 133 -9.87 16.92 -16.61
N ILE A 134 -10.59 16.85 -15.49
CA ILE A 134 -10.84 15.62 -14.74
C ILE A 134 -12.26 15.10 -14.91
N VAL A 135 -13.06 15.64 -15.83
CA VAL A 135 -14.38 15.08 -16.18
C VAL A 135 -14.23 13.90 -17.15
N ALA A 136 -15.34 13.25 -17.49
CA ALA A 136 -15.35 12.20 -18.51
C ALA A 136 -14.82 12.73 -19.85
N GLY A 137 -13.81 12.05 -20.42
CA GLY A 137 -13.13 12.50 -21.65
C GLY A 137 -12.13 13.64 -21.46
N GLY A 138 -11.86 14.04 -20.20
CA GLY A 138 -10.82 15.00 -19.87
C GLY A 138 -9.41 14.50 -20.19
N ASN A 139 -8.44 15.42 -20.22
CA ASN A 139 -7.08 15.16 -20.70
C ASN A 139 -6.00 15.20 -19.61
N CYS A 140 -6.40 15.20 -18.33
CA CYS A 140 -5.46 15.17 -17.22
C CYS A 140 -4.86 13.76 -17.04
N ASP A 141 -3.56 13.69 -16.69
CA ASP A 141 -2.81 12.42 -16.56
C ASP A 141 -3.43 11.41 -15.57
N PHE A 142 -4.20 11.91 -14.61
CA PHE A 142 -4.89 11.09 -13.61
C PHE A 142 -6.42 11.06 -13.77
N ALA A 143 -6.96 11.65 -14.83
CA ALA A 143 -8.39 11.61 -15.13
C ALA A 143 -8.80 10.20 -15.56
N SER A 144 -9.52 9.49 -14.69
CA SER A 144 -10.00 8.14 -14.96
C SER A 144 -11.08 7.75 -13.96
N ASP A 145 -12.08 7.02 -14.43
CA ASP A 145 -13.06 6.30 -13.60
C ASP A 145 -12.81 4.79 -13.55
N GLN A 146 -11.75 4.31 -14.22
CA GLN A 146 -11.36 2.91 -14.24
C GLN A 146 -10.35 2.61 -13.11
N PRO A 147 -10.61 1.61 -12.25
CA PRO A 147 -9.62 1.10 -11.30
C PRO A 147 -8.34 0.65 -12.01
N GLY A 148 -7.17 0.96 -11.43
CA GLY A 148 -5.88 0.60 -12.02
C GLY A 148 -5.42 1.51 -13.18
N ARG A 149 -6.15 2.60 -13.45
CA ARG A 149 -5.79 3.66 -14.41
C ARG A 149 -5.69 5.02 -13.72
N GLY A 150 -4.90 5.93 -14.28
CA GLY A 150 -4.63 7.26 -13.74
C GLY A 150 -3.19 7.40 -13.24
N LEU A 151 -2.97 8.13 -12.15
CA LEU A 151 -1.64 8.31 -11.58
C LEU A 151 -1.15 6.98 -10.98
N GLY A 152 -0.10 6.41 -11.56
CA GLY A 152 0.46 5.13 -11.12
C GLY A 152 1.53 5.28 -10.04
N SER A 153 1.59 4.33 -9.10
CA SER A 153 2.57 4.27 -8.00
C SER A 153 3.99 3.86 -8.43
N GLY A 154 4.27 3.76 -9.74
CA GLY A 154 5.49 3.10 -10.23
C GLY A 154 5.48 1.61 -9.87
N SER A 155 6.58 1.13 -9.29
CA SER A 155 6.75 -0.21 -8.70
C SER A 155 6.33 -0.30 -7.23
N GLY A 156 6.05 0.84 -6.59
CA GLY A 156 5.80 0.91 -5.16
C GLY A 156 4.40 0.47 -4.76
N ILE A 157 4.28 0.02 -3.51
CA ILE A 157 3.00 -0.29 -2.85
C ILE A 157 2.58 0.88 -1.95
N ALA A 158 1.35 0.86 -1.41
CA ALA A 158 0.86 1.95 -0.57
C ALA A 158 1.67 2.10 0.72
N ALA A 159 2.07 3.32 1.04
CA ALA A 159 2.66 3.69 2.33
C ALA A 159 1.57 4.24 3.29
N PRO A 160 1.87 4.40 4.60
CA PRO A 160 0.87 4.75 5.61
C PRO A 160 0.06 6.03 5.35
N GLY A 161 0.60 7.07 4.71
CA GLY A 161 -0.17 8.29 4.42
C GLY A 161 -1.05 8.21 3.16
N GLY A 162 -0.92 7.15 2.35
CA GLY A 162 -1.87 6.81 1.28
C GLY A 162 -1.91 7.84 0.15
N VAL A 163 -3.09 8.41 -0.10
CA VAL A 163 -3.33 9.36 -1.20
C VAL A 163 -3.72 10.72 -0.63
N THR A 164 -3.09 11.79 -1.11
CA THR A 164 -3.53 13.15 -0.82
C THR A 164 -4.07 13.81 -2.08
N LEU A 165 -5.33 14.22 -2.04
CA LEU A 165 -5.97 15.07 -3.04
C LEU A 165 -5.86 16.52 -2.61
N THR A 166 -5.18 17.35 -3.39
CA THR A 166 -5.12 18.79 -3.17
C THR A 166 -6.05 19.51 -4.15
N ILE A 167 -6.90 20.38 -3.63
CA ILE A 167 -7.81 21.25 -4.40
C ILE A 167 -7.39 22.70 -4.14
N ASP A 168 -7.25 23.51 -5.18
CA ASP A 168 -6.88 24.92 -5.02
C ASP A 168 -7.59 25.84 -6.03
N TRP A 169 -7.69 27.12 -5.70
CA TRP A 169 -8.11 28.15 -6.65
C TRP A 169 -7.44 29.48 -6.36
N PRO A 170 -7.22 30.32 -7.39
CA PRO A 170 -6.67 31.65 -7.20
C PRO A 170 -7.71 32.61 -6.62
N ASP A 171 -7.21 33.77 -6.21
CA ASP A 171 -8.01 34.93 -5.84
C ASP A 171 -8.83 35.42 -7.03
N GLN A 172 -10.07 35.81 -6.77
CA GLN A 172 -11.02 36.22 -7.80
C GLN A 172 -10.69 37.56 -8.45
N SER A 173 -9.80 38.37 -7.87
CA SER A 173 -9.23 39.53 -8.58
C SER A 173 -8.57 39.15 -9.92
N THR A 174 -8.28 37.87 -10.14
CA THR A 174 -7.77 37.32 -11.40
C THR A 174 -8.86 36.85 -12.38
N LEU A 175 -10.15 36.92 -12.00
CA LEU A 175 -11.29 36.49 -12.80
C LEU A 175 -12.06 37.68 -13.40
N ASN A 176 -12.70 37.44 -14.55
CA ASN A 176 -13.39 38.48 -15.32
C ASN A 176 -14.78 38.88 -14.77
N GLN A 177 -15.36 38.06 -13.89
CA GLN A 177 -16.71 38.25 -13.35
C GLN A 177 -16.73 37.92 -11.87
N ARG A 178 -17.61 38.61 -11.14
CA ARG A 178 -17.83 38.28 -9.73
C ARG A 178 -18.75 37.08 -9.56
N LEU A 179 -18.54 36.27 -8.52
CA LEU A 179 -19.44 35.17 -8.22
C LEU A 179 -20.79 35.68 -7.69
N ALA A 180 -21.86 35.02 -8.11
CA ALA A 180 -23.18 35.22 -7.53
C ALA A 180 -23.19 34.73 -6.07
N ALA A 181 -23.95 35.38 -5.20
CA ALA A 181 -24.14 34.90 -3.84
C ALA A 181 -24.80 33.50 -3.86
N GLY A 182 -24.33 32.59 -2.99
CA GLY A 182 -24.91 31.26 -2.89
C GLY A 182 -23.94 30.17 -2.49
N ASP A 183 -24.48 28.95 -2.41
CA ASP A 183 -23.70 27.74 -2.19
C ASP A 183 -23.23 27.17 -3.53
N TYR A 184 -22.03 26.59 -3.55
CA TYR A 184 -21.45 25.99 -4.74
C TYR A 184 -21.01 24.54 -4.49
N SER A 185 -21.21 23.66 -5.47
CA SER A 185 -20.83 22.25 -5.34
C SER A 185 -20.32 21.61 -6.62
N ASP A 186 -19.36 20.71 -6.44
CA ASP A 186 -18.97 19.67 -7.40
C ASP A 186 -18.71 18.37 -6.63
N THR A 187 -18.81 17.24 -7.32
CA THR A 187 -18.50 15.91 -6.78
C THR A 187 -17.23 15.40 -7.44
N ILE A 188 -16.23 15.03 -6.65
CA ILE A 188 -15.01 14.36 -7.12
C ILE A 188 -15.02 12.92 -6.63
N THR A 189 -14.95 11.97 -7.54
CA THR A 189 -14.84 10.54 -7.26
C THR A 189 -13.39 10.09 -7.46
N LEU A 190 -12.85 9.34 -6.51
CA LEU A 190 -11.56 8.67 -6.65
C LEU A 190 -11.79 7.17 -6.76
N VAL A 191 -11.09 6.55 -7.71
CA VAL A 191 -11.04 5.10 -7.89
C VAL A 191 -9.60 4.63 -7.76
N VAL A 192 -9.41 3.44 -7.23
CA VAL A 192 -8.08 2.85 -7.08
C VAL A 192 -8.13 1.37 -7.45
N GLY A 193 -7.06 0.87 -8.05
CA GLY A 193 -6.91 -0.54 -8.37
C GLY A 193 -5.46 -0.91 -8.64
N ALA A 194 -5.19 -2.21 -8.60
CA ALA A 194 -3.90 -2.75 -9.00
C ALA A 194 -3.61 -2.42 -10.48
N ARG A 195 -2.34 -2.18 -10.81
CA ARG A 195 -1.89 -2.01 -12.19
C ARG A 195 -1.61 -3.39 -12.78
N ALA A 196 -2.18 -3.64 -13.95
CA ALA A 196 -1.86 -4.80 -14.79
C ALA A 196 -0.56 -4.58 -15.56
#